data_AF-A0A251XCT6-F1
#
_entry.id   AF-A0A251XCT6-F1
#
_cell.length_a   1.000
_cell.length_b   1.000
_cell.length_c   1.000
_cell.angle_alpha   90.00
_cell.angle_beta   90.00
_cell.angle_gamma   90.00
#
_symmetry.space_group_name_H-M   'P 1'
#
loop_
_entity.id
_entity.type
_entity.pdbx_description
1 polymer ?
#
loop_
_entity_poly.entity_id
_entity_poly.type
_entity_poly.pdbx_seq_one_letter_code
_entity_poly.pdbx_strand_id
1 'polypeptide(L)'
;MLYPYAQVAKVLPDWLLVIYQLNPVTAAVELFHAAFWYPTTGGTGELPPNLWVYGFIALGVSLLSLLLGQLVFKKLEGRFAQDL
;
A
#
# COMPACT_ATOMS: atom_id res chain seq x y z
N MET A 1 -19.08 0.04 2.13
CA MET A 1 -17.62 0.20 2.29
C MET A 1 -17.34 1.55 2.93
N LEU A 2 -16.39 1.64 3.86
CA LEU A 2 -15.89 2.93 4.32
C LEU A 2 -14.88 3.45 3.29
N TYR A 3 -15.03 4.68 2.82
CA TYR A 3 -14.13 5.34 1.83
C TYR A 3 -13.84 4.51 0.56
N PRO A 4 -14.83 4.31 -0.34
CA PRO A 4 -14.61 3.62 -1.61
C PRO A 4 -13.63 4.35 -2.53
N TYR A 5 -12.83 3.61 -3.30
CA TYR A 5 -11.97 4.14 -4.36
C TYR A 5 -12.67 5.16 -5.27
N ALA A 6 -13.93 4.88 -5.66
CA ALA A 6 -14.73 5.76 -6.51
C ALA A 6 -14.98 7.15 -5.92
N GLN A 7 -14.94 7.31 -4.59
CA GLN A 7 -15.03 8.63 -3.96
C GLN A 7 -13.71 9.41 -4.09
N VAL A 8 -12.57 8.72 -3.96
CA VAL A 8 -11.24 9.32 -4.13
C VAL A 8 -11.00 9.73 -5.58
N ALA A 9 -11.35 8.86 -6.53
CA ALA A 9 -11.20 9.10 -7.97
C ALA A 9 -12.02 10.31 -8.47
N LYS A 10 -13.09 10.70 -7.78
CA LYS A 10 -13.89 11.88 -8.11
C LYS A 10 -13.24 13.20 -7.73
N VAL A 11 -12.29 13.18 -6.80
CA VAL A 11 -11.71 14.40 -6.22
C VAL A 11 -10.26 14.61 -6.67
N LEU A 12 -9.54 13.54 -7.01
CA LEU A 12 -8.15 13.62 -7.44
C LEU A 12 -8.02 13.62 -8.98
N PRO A 13 -7.10 14.42 -9.55
CA PRO A 13 -6.70 14.27 -10.94
C PRO A 13 -5.93 12.96 -11.16
N ASP A 14 -5.97 12.41 -12.38
CA ASP A 14 -5.45 11.08 -12.72
C ASP A 14 -4.01 10.82 -12.27
N TRP A 15 -3.10 11.79 -12.49
CA TRP A 15 -1.69 11.65 -12.11
C TRP A 15 -1.51 11.50 -10.59
N LEU A 16 -2.33 12.20 -9.81
CA LEU A 16 -2.29 12.15 -8.35
C LEU A 16 -2.96 10.89 -7.83
N LEU A 17 -3.97 10.37 -8.55
CA LEU A 17 -4.59 9.09 -8.26
C LEU A 17 -3.58 7.93 -8.45
N VAL A 18 -2.71 7.99 -9.46
CA VAL A 18 -1.62 7.02 -9.62
C VAL A 18 -0.66 7.06 -8.42
N ILE A 19 -0.23 8.25 -7.99
CA ILE A 19 0.64 8.40 -6.81
C ILE A 19 -0.06 7.87 -5.55
N TYR A 20 -1.35 8.17 -5.37
CA TYR A 20 -2.16 7.67 -4.26
C TYR A 20 -2.19 6.13 -4.23
N GLN A 21 -2.31 5.49 -5.39
CA GLN A 21 -2.33 4.03 -5.51
C GLN A 21 -0.94 3.36 -5.33
N LEU A 22 0.14 4.10 -5.56
CA LEU A 22 1.51 3.63 -5.29
C LEU A 22 1.86 3.59 -3.80
N ASN A 23 1.05 4.20 -2.94
CA ASN A 23 1.23 4.09 -1.50
C ASN A 23 0.87 2.66 -1.03
N PRO A 24 1.82 1.91 -0.41
CA PRO A 24 1.58 0.53 0.02
C PRO A 24 0.43 0.41 1.04
N VAL A 25 0.17 1.45 1.84
CA VAL A 25 -0.96 1.47 2.78
C VAL A 25 -2.28 1.53 2.03
N THR A 26 -2.37 2.34 0.97
CA THR A 26 -3.56 2.41 0.11
C THR A 26 -3.86 1.05 -0.49
N ALA A 27 -2.87 0.40 -1.10
CA ALA A 27 -3.04 -0.91 -1.71
C ALA A 27 -3.50 -1.97 -0.68
N ALA A 28 -2.96 -1.93 0.55
CA ALA A 28 -3.40 -2.82 1.62
C ALA A 28 -4.88 -2.60 1.97
N VAL A 29 -5.31 -1.35 2.17
CA VAL A 29 -6.72 -1.02 2.47
C VAL A 29 -7.65 -1.46 1.35
N GLU A 30 -7.29 -1.23 0.09
CA GLU A 30 -8.10 -1.64 -1.06
C GLU A 30 -8.18 -3.18 -1.20
N LEU A 31 -7.11 -3.91 -0.87
CA LEU A 31 -7.15 -5.38 -0.80
C LEU A 31 -8.08 -5.86 0.34
N PHE A 32 -8.08 -5.18 1.48
CA PHE A 32 -9.03 -5.45 2.56
C PHE A 32 -10.47 -5.18 2.13
N HIS A 33 -10.71 -4.08 1.40
CA HIS A 33 -12.01 -3.80 0.81
C HIS A 33 -12.45 -4.92 -0.14
N ALA A 34 -11.57 -5.39 -1.02
CA ALA A 34 -11.88 -6.47 -1.95
C ALA A 34 -12.14 -7.81 -1.25
N ALA A 35 -11.33 -8.18 -0.26
CA ALA A 35 -11.41 -9.48 0.40
C ALA A 35 -12.58 -9.58 1.39
N PHE A 36 -12.86 -8.53 2.16
CA PHE A 36 -13.78 -8.61 3.29
C PHE A 36 -15.04 -7.75 3.13
N TRP A 37 -14.96 -6.58 2.49
CA TRP A 37 -16.13 -5.68 2.36
C TRP A 37 -16.88 -5.84 1.04
N TYR A 38 -16.21 -6.16 -0.07
CA TYR A 38 -16.88 -6.34 -1.35
C TYR A 38 -17.95 -7.46 -1.31
N PRO A 39 -17.71 -8.61 -0.66
CA PRO A 39 -18.77 -9.62 -0.50
C PRO A 39 -19.99 -9.13 0.29
N THR A 40 -19.83 -8.21 1.25
CA THR A 40 -20.95 -7.70 2.08
C THR A 40 -21.85 -6.73 1.33
N THR A 41 -21.44 -6.27 0.15
CA THR A 41 -22.24 -5.38 -0.71
C THR A 41 -23.15 -6.12 -1.69
N GLY A 42 -23.13 -7.46 -1.71
CA GLY A 42 -23.81 -8.24 -2.75
C GLY A 42 -23.15 -8.09 -4.13
N GLY A 43 -21.85 -7.78 -4.17
CA GLY A 43 -21.11 -7.53 -5.40
C GLY A 43 -21.40 -6.16 -6.03
N THR A 44 -21.81 -5.18 -5.23
CA THR A 44 -22.10 -3.82 -5.69
C THR A 44 -20.99 -2.86 -5.24
N GLY A 45 -20.48 -2.06 -6.17
CA GLY A 45 -19.40 -1.11 -5.91
C GLY A 45 -18.21 -1.30 -6.83
N GLU A 46 -17.40 -0.26 -6.97
CA GLU A 46 -16.22 -0.28 -7.85
C GLU A 46 -14.97 -0.60 -7.03
N LEU A 47 -14.25 -1.62 -7.47
CA LEU A 47 -12.88 -1.88 -7.02
C LEU A 47 -11.91 -1.06 -7.88
N PRO A 48 -10.76 -0.65 -7.32
CA PRO A 48 -9.78 0.07 -8.11
C PRO A 48 -9.26 -0.76 -9.28
N PRO A 49 -9.04 -0.13 -10.43
CA PRO A 49 -8.40 -0.80 -11.56
C PRO A 49 -6.99 -1.25 -11.16
N ASN A 50 -6.56 -2.38 -11.70
CA ASN A 50 -5.23 -2.96 -11.45
C ASN A 50 -4.94 -3.25 -9.96
N LEU A 51 -5.96 -3.53 -9.14
CA LEU A 51 -5.83 -3.82 -7.71
C LEU A 51 -4.66 -4.79 -7.39
N TRP A 52 -4.55 -5.90 -8.12
CA TRP A 52 -3.49 -6.89 -7.92
C TRP A 52 -2.10 -6.35 -8.27
N VAL A 53 -1.98 -5.53 -9.32
CA VAL A 53 -0.71 -4.91 -9.72
C VAL A 53 -0.23 -3.98 -8.61
N TYR A 54 -1.09 -3.10 -8.11
CA TYR A 54 -0.76 -2.22 -6.98
C TYR A 54 -0.47 -3.02 -5.71
N GLY A 55 -1.18 -4.14 -5.47
CA GLY A 55 -0.89 -5.06 -4.38
C GLY A 55 0.51 -5.67 -4.44
N PHE A 56 0.95 -6.16 -5.60
CA PHE A 56 2.30 -6.69 -5.77
C PHE A 56 3.38 -5.61 -5.72
N ILE A 57 3.11 -4.41 -6.26
CA ILE A 57 4.00 -3.26 -6.11
C ILE A 57 4.16 -2.91 -4.63
N ALA A 58 3.07 -2.83 -3.88
CA ALA A 58 3.08 -2.53 -2.44
C ALA A 58 3.87 -3.57 -1.63
N LEU A 59 3.71 -4.86 -1.96
CA LEU A 59 4.49 -5.93 -1.37
C LEU A 59 5.99 -5.75 -1.66
N GLY A 60 6.34 -5.47 -2.93
CA GLY A 60 7.72 -5.23 -3.34
C GLY A 60 8.35 -4.03 -2.63
N VAL A 61 7.64 -2.90 -2.57
CA VAL A 61 8.08 -1.70 -1.86
C VAL A 61 8.26 -1.95 -0.35
N SER A 62 7.36 -2.72 0.26
CA SER A 62 7.45 -3.06 1.69
C SER A 62 8.67 -3.94 1.97
N LEU A 63 8.89 -4.99 1.17
CA LEU A 63 10.06 -5.86 1.29
C LEU A 63 11.37 -5.10 1.05
N LEU A 64 11.40 -4.21 0.05
CA LEU A 64 12.56 -3.37 -0.22
C LEU A 64 12.86 -2.43 0.96
N SER A 65 11.82 -1.83 1.55
CA SER A 65 11.97 -0.96 2.72
C SER A 65 12.54 -1.72 3.92
N LEU A 66 12.05 -2.93 4.18
CA LEU A 66 12.58 -3.81 5.23
C LEU A 66 14.04 -4.21 4.95
N LEU A 67 14.36 -4.58 3.72
CA LEU A 67 15.72 -4.95 3.33
C LEU A 67 16.69 -3.78 3.48
N LEU A 68 16.30 -2.58 3.04
CA LEU A 68 17.10 -1.37 3.22
C LEU A 68 17.28 -1.04 4.71
N GLY A 69 16.21 -1.13 5.50
CA GLY A 69 16.27 -0.95 6.96
C GLY A 69 17.25 -1.93 7.61
N GLN A 70 17.18 -3.21 7.24
CA GLN A 70 18.07 -4.25 7.74
C GLN A 70 19.53 -4.00 7.35
N LEU A 71 19.80 -3.60 6.09
CA LEU A 71 21.15 -3.30 5.62
C LEU A 71 21.75 -2.07 6.33
N VAL A 72 20.95 -1.02 6.51
CA VAL A 72 21.37 0.19 7.23
C VAL A 72 21.64 -0.13 8.69
N PHE A 73 20.74 -0.87 9.35
CA PHE A 73 20.92 -1.30 10.74
C PHE A 73 22.20 -2.11 10.92
N LYS A 74 22.41 -3.14 10.08
CA LYS A 74 23.63 -3.96 10.10
C LYS A 74 24.92 -3.14 9.91
N LYS A 75 24.87 -2.07 9.09
CA LYS A 75 26.02 -1.19 8.91
C LYS A 75 26.31 -0.34 10.15
N LEU A 76 25.28 0.04 10.91
CA LEU A 76 25.40 0.93 12.06
C LEU A 76 25.59 0.19 13.39
N GLU A 77 25.17 -1.07 13.48
CA GLU A 77 25.20 -1.86 14.73
C GLU A 77 26.60 -1.95 15.37
N GLY A 78 27.65 -2.04 14.56
CA GLY A 78 29.04 -2.10 15.05
C GLY A 78 29.53 -0.81 15.72
N ARG A 79 28.93 0.35 15.42
CA ARG A 79 29.26 1.63 16.06
C ARG A 79 28.59 1.79 17.42
N PHE A 80 27.40 1.22 17.60
CA PHE A 80 26.69 1.27 18.89
C PHE A 80 27.44 0.57 20.01
N ALA A 81 28.18 -0.51 19.69
CA ALA A 81 29.00 -1.21 20.68
C ALA A 81 30.24 -0.41 21.14
N GLN A 82 30.63 0.65 20.43
CA GLN A 82 31.77 1.51 20.80
C GLN A 82 31.35 2.75 21.60
N ASP A 83 30.09 3.17 21.48
CA ASP A 83 29.53 4.34 22.16
C ASP A 83 28.73 3.99 23.45
N LEU A 84 28.91 2.77 23.99
CA LEU A 84 28.21 2.26 25.19
C LEU A 84 29.09 2.23 26.44
#